data_AF-A0A9P4MI61-F1
#
_entry.id   AF-A0A9P4MI61-F1
#
_cell.length_a   1.000
_cell.length_b   1.000
_cell.length_c   1.000
_cell.angle_alpha   90.00
_cell.angle_beta   90.00
_cell.angle_gamma   90.00
#
_symmetry.space_group_name_H-M   'P 1'
#
loop_
_entity.id
_entity.type
_entity.pdbx_description
1 polymer ?
#
loop_
_entity_poly.entity_id
_entity_poly.type
_entity_poly.pdbx_seq_one_letter_code
_entity_poly.pdbx_strand_id
1 'polypeptide(L)'
;MSFSSLVQDLTYRDRPQAQTAPSDRQSTISRARSYVSTAATSVSITGDISSQLHGGYSHPLARAWQAERQLTKSMLIYPLFITDDPEEETLIPSLPGQYRRGLNKLVPFLRPLVAKGLRSVMLFGVPLAPSAKDALGTAADDPQGPVIGAIRLLRKSFPGLFIATDVCLCEYTSHGHCGILREDGSLNNQLSVERISDVAMAYAEAGAHCVAPSDMNDGRIRAIKLKLIEAGIAHQVVLMSYSAKFSGCLYGPFRDAAGSTPSFGDRRCYQLPPGGRGLARRAMIRDIKEGADVIMVKPASQYLDIISDAKEIGKDMPVAAYHVSGEYAMVHAAAQAGVFDLRTMAFEVTEGILRAGASIVVSYFTPDFLDWLSN
;
A
#
# COMPACT_ATOMS: atom_id res chain seq x y z
N MET A 1 36.14 -1.03 -24.82
CA MET A 1 35.80 0.35 -25.24
C MET A 1 34.77 0.87 -24.26
N SER A 2 35.17 1.86 -23.45
CA SER A 2 34.41 2.40 -22.33
C SER A 2 33.65 3.64 -22.78
N PHE A 3 32.34 3.67 -22.50
CA PHE A 3 31.44 4.81 -22.69
C PHE A 3 31.74 5.88 -21.62
N SER A 4 32.79 6.68 -21.81
CA SER A 4 33.16 7.75 -20.86
C SER A 4 33.81 8.96 -21.53
N SER A 5 33.34 9.38 -22.72
CA SER A 5 33.93 10.53 -23.41
C SER A 5 32.95 11.35 -24.23
N LEU A 6 31.82 11.77 -23.65
CA LEU A 6 30.90 12.68 -24.34
C LEU A 6 30.03 13.54 -23.41
N VAL A 7 30.63 14.19 -22.40
CA VAL A 7 30.10 15.44 -21.82
C VAL A 7 31.26 16.27 -21.25
N GLN A 8 32.00 16.95 -22.12
CA GLN A 8 32.86 18.07 -21.73
C GLN A 8 32.79 19.10 -22.86
N ASP A 9 31.79 19.96 -22.81
CA ASP A 9 31.81 21.24 -23.51
C ASP A 9 30.68 22.10 -22.96
N LEU A 10 30.99 22.89 -21.93
CA LEU A 10 30.35 24.19 -21.66
C LEU A 10 31.23 24.91 -20.61
N THR A 11 32.37 25.39 -21.08
CA THR A 11 33.23 26.33 -20.36
C THR A 11 32.52 27.68 -20.22
N TYR A 12 32.23 28.07 -18.98
CA TYR A 12 31.86 29.43 -18.58
C TYR A 12 32.99 30.41 -18.94
N ARG A 13 32.68 31.45 -19.71
CA ARG A 13 33.53 32.64 -19.90
C ARG A 13 33.09 33.75 -18.96
N ASP A 14 34.08 34.53 -18.56
CA ASP A 14 34.08 35.48 -17.46
C ASP A 14 34.19 36.94 -17.97
N ARG A 15 33.73 37.91 -17.14
CA ARG A 15 34.00 39.38 -17.10
C ARG A 15 33.18 40.40 -17.95
N PRO A 16 33.15 41.72 -17.58
CA PRO A 16 33.13 42.39 -16.26
C PRO A 16 32.16 43.62 -16.13
N GLN A 17 32.17 44.26 -14.95
CA GLN A 17 31.40 45.43 -14.43
C GLN A 17 31.43 46.75 -15.23
N ALA A 18 30.38 47.60 -15.06
CA ALA A 18 30.50 49.06 -14.87
C ALA A 18 29.22 49.71 -14.29
N GLN A 19 29.40 50.81 -13.55
CA GLN A 19 28.46 51.55 -12.68
C GLN A 19 27.70 52.70 -13.38
N THR A 20 26.73 53.27 -12.64
CA THR A 20 26.27 54.69 -12.54
C THR A 20 24.86 55.04 -13.01
N ALA A 21 24.12 55.72 -12.10
CA ALA A 21 22.86 56.47 -12.29
C ALA A 21 23.21 57.95 -12.62
N PRO A 22 22.29 58.86 -13.06
CA PRO A 22 21.15 59.29 -12.24
C PRO A 22 19.84 59.70 -12.97
N SER A 23 18.79 59.88 -12.14
CA SER A 23 17.60 60.75 -12.23
C SER A 23 16.97 61.13 -13.58
N ASP A 24 15.66 60.88 -13.72
CA ASP A 24 14.73 61.97 -14.05
C ASP A 24 13.27 61.68 -13.62
N ARG A 25 12.62 62.72 -13.10
CA ARG A 25 11.18 62.74 -12.77
C ARG A 25 10.41 63.09 -14.04
N GLN A 26 9.35 62.36 -14.38
CA GLN A 26 8.18 62.95 -15.06
C GLN A 26 6.91 62.08 -14.99
N SER A 27 5.89 62.67 -14.36
CA SER A 27 4.44 62.60 -14.59
C SER A 27 3.79 61.40 -15.31
N THR A 28 2.93 60.70 -14.55
CA THR A 28 1.53 60.32 -14.86
C THR A 28 1.12 60.14 -16.33
N ILE A 29 0.91 58.90 -16.77
CA ILE A 29 -0.29 58.46 -17.51
C ILE A 29 -0.60 57.01 -17.13
N SER A 30 -1.73 56.78 -16.45
CA SER A 30 -2.35 55.45 -16.37
C SER A 30 -2.76 55.03 -17.78
N ARG A 31 -1.90 54.26 -18.45
CA ARG A 31 -2.32 53.51 -19.64
C ARG A 31 -3.13 52.32 -19.16
N ALA A 32 -4.45 52.52 -19.06
CA ALA A 32 -5.37 51.41 -19.17
C ALA A 32 -4.97 50.64 -20.43
N ARG A 33 -4.49 49.40 -20.27
CA ARG A 33 -4.27 48.48 -21.39
C ARG A 33 -5.64 48.18 -21.96
N SER A 34 -6.09 49.00 -22.91
CA SER A 34 -7.14 48.61 -23.82
C SER A 34 -6.59 47.42 -24.59
N TYR A 35 -7.12 46.23 -24.33
CA TYR A 35 -6.99 45.13 -25.26
C TYR A 35 -7.86 45.51 -26.45
N VAL A 36 -7.31 46.35 -27.34
CA VAL A 36 -7.82 46.52 -28.69
C VAL A 36 -7.81 45.12 -29.27
N SER A 37 -9.02 44.61 -29.55
CA SER A 37 -9.24 43.42 -30.36
C SER A 37 -8.65 43.72 -31.73
N THR A 38 -7.35 43.44 -31.88
CA THR A 38 -6.71 43.42 -33.18
C THR A 38 -7.37 42.29 -33.95
N ALA A 39 -8.12 42.69 -34.97
CA ALA A 39 -8.65 41.84 -36.01
C ALA A 39 -7.67 40.70 -36.29
N ALA A 40 -8.20 39.48 -36.26
CA ALA A 40 -7.54 38.22 -36.48
C ALA A 40 -6.42 38.32 -37.53
N THR A 41 -5.20 38.60 -37.08
CA THR A 41 -4.01 38.23 -37.81
C THR A 41 -4.09 36.72 -37.89
N SER A 42 -4.28 36.22 -39.11
CA SER A 42 -4.25 34.82 -39.51
C SER A 42 -2.86 34.23 -39.26
N VAL A 43 -2.43 34.24 -38.00
CA VAL A 43 -1.42 33.33 -37.54
C VAL A 43 -2.14 31.99 -37.59
N SER A 44 -1.70 31.13 -38.51
CA SER A 44 -1.91 29.70 -38.45
C SER A 44 -1.33 29.21 -37.12
N ILE A 45 -2.06 29.43 -36.02
CA ILE A 45 -1.80 28.76 -34.76
C ILE A 45 -2.13 27.31 -35.07
N THR A 46 -1.10 26.50 -35.20
CA THR A 46 -1.22 25.07 -35.39
C THR A 46 -2.00 24.49 -34.20
N GLY A 47 -3.30 24.19 -34.41
CA GLY A 47 -4.16 23.45 -33.48
C GLY A 47 -5.46 24.17 -33.11
N ASP A 48 -6.60 23.48 -33.28
CA ASP A 48 -7.94 23.87 -32.81
C ASP A 48 -7.93 24.20 -31.30
N ILE A 49 -8.85 25.05 -30.81
CA ILE A 49 -9.02 25.38 -29.39
C ILE A 49 -9.19 24.08 -28.58
N SER A 50 -9.89 23.09 -29.13
CA SER A 50 -10.09 21.78 -28.51
C SER A 50 -8.78 21.02 -28.21
N SER A 51 -7.68 21.35 -28.91
CA SER A 51 -6.35 20.75 -28.72
C SER A 51 -5.46 21.49 -27.70
N GLN A 52 -5.89 22.64 -27.16
CA GLN A 52 -5.04 23.49 -26.31
C GLN A 52 -5.14 23.11 -24.82
N LEU A 53 -4.38 22.09 -24.39
CA LEU A 53 -4.40 21.60 -23.00
C LEU A 53 -3.26 22.15 -22.12
N HIS A 54 -2.17 22.67 -22.71
CA HIS A 54 -0.96 23.11 -21.98
C HIS A 54 -1.24 24.13 -20.86
N GLY A 55 -2.28 24.95 -20.99
CA GLY A 55 -2.69 25.91 -19.97
C GLY A 55 -2.95 25.25 -18.60
N GLY A 56 -3.60 24.08 -18.59
CA GLY A 56 -4.02 23.38 -17.36
C GLY A 56 -2.89 22.77 -16.53
N TYR A 57 -1.69 22.64 -17.08
CA TYR A 57 -0.53 22.04 -16.39
C TYR A 57 0.78 22.83 -16.59
N SER A 58 0.69 24.12 -16.93
CA SER A 58 1.83 24.99 -17.19
C SER A 58 2.62 25.39 -15.92
N HIS A 59 1.94 25.45 -14.76
CA HIS A 59 2.53 25.87 -13.48
C HIS A 59 2.60 24.68 -12.48
N PRO A 60 3.58 24.60 -11.56
CA PRO A 60 3.64 23.53 -10.56
C PRO A 60 2.34 23.33 -9.76
N LEU A 61 1.71 24.42 -9.32
CA LEU A 61 0.40 24.36 -8.65
C LEU A 61 -0.72 23.85 -9.58
N ALA A 62 -0.71 24.26 -10.86
CA ALA A 62 -1.70 23.80 -11.82
C ALA A 62 -1.59 22.29 -12.07
N ARG A 63 -0.37 21.74 -12.10
CA ARG A 63 -0.13 20.28 -12.14
C ARG A 63 -0.71 19.58 -10.92
N ALA A 64 -0.51 20.13 -9.71
CA ALA A 64 -1.05 19.57 -8.48
C ALA A 64 -2.59 19.59 -8.42
N TRP A 65 -3.25 20.59 -9.04
CA TRP A 65 -4.70 20.68 -9.13
C TRP A 65 -5.33 19.63 -10.06
N GLN A 66 -4.57 19.02 -10.97
CA GLN A 66 -5.09 17.95 -11.84
C GLN A 66 -5.30 16.62 -11.09
N ALA A 67 -4.70 16.47 -9.90
CA ALA A 67 -4.88 15.27 -9.09
C ALA A 67 -6.24 15.31 -8.37
N GLU A 68 -7.08 14.30 -8.60
CA GLU A 68 -8.35 14.14 -7.87
C GLU A 68 -8.12 13.86 -6.37
N ARG A 69 -6.94 13.32 -6.02
CA ARG A 69 -6.50 13.08 -4.65
C ARG A 69 -5.00 13.27 -4.52
N GLN A 70 -4.58 13.99 -3.50
CA GLN A 70 -3.17 14.15 -3.13
C GLN A 70 -2.78 13.17 -2.03
N LEU A 71 -1.56 12.63 -2.10
CA LEU A 71 -1.03 11.73 -1.07
C LEU A 71 -0.89 12.46 0.27
N THR A 72 -1.40 11.86 1.34
CA THR A 72 -1.17 12.34 2.71
C THR A 72 -0.69 11.21 3.61
N LYS A 73 -0.02 11.55 4.72
CA LYS A 73 0.52 10.58 5.69
C LYS A 73 -0.53 9.62 6.25
N SER A 74 -1.77 10.08 6.42
CA SER A 74 -2.86 9.26 6.98
C SER A 74 -3.39 8.19 6.01
N MET A 75 -3.02 8.24 4.73
CA MET A 75 -3.39 7.21 3.75
C MET A 75 -2.51 5.96 3.86
N LEU A 76 -1.37 6.05 4.55
CA LEU A 76 -0.36 5.01 4.60
C LEU A 76 -0.62 4.01 5.73
N ILE A 77 -0.54 2.73 5.40
CA ILE A 77 -0.49 1.62 6.36
C ILE A 77 0.87 0.93 6.23
N TYR A 78 1.62 0.86 7.33
CA TYR A 78 2.95 0.25 7.33
C TYR A 78 2.90 -1.24 7.71
N PRO A 79 3.32 -2.17 6.84
CA PRO A 79 3.43 -3.59 7.20
C PRO A 79 4.53 -3.87 8.23
N LEU A 80 4.25 -4.72 9.21
CA LEU A 80 5.20 -5.16 10.23
C LEU A 80 5.22 -6.69 10.36
N PHE A 81 6.40 -7.28 10.40
CA PHE A 81 6.60 -8.72 10.61
C PHE A 81 6.98 -8.98 12.06
N ILE A 82 6.11 -9.67 12.80
CA ILE A 82 6.21 -9.86 14.24
C ILE A 82 6.50 -11.32 14.54
N THR A 83 7.56 -11.60 15.29
CA THR A 83 7.99 -12.96 15.64
C THR A 83 7.72 -13.30 17.11
N ASP A 84 7.84 -14.59 17.43
CA ASP A 84 7.66 -15.15 18.78
C ASP A 84 8.91 -15.02 19.67
N ASP A 85 10.08 -14.75 19.11
CA ASP A 85 11.26 -14.31 19.88
C ASP A 85 11.13 -12.80 20.23
N PRO A 86 10.95 -12.43 21.52
CA PRO A 86 10.73 -11.04 21.92
C PRO A 86 11.90 -10.09 21.59
N GLU A 87 13.12 -10.62 21.47
CA GLU A 87 14.34 -9.84 21.24
C GLU A 87 14.80 -9.83 19.78
N GLU A 88 14.14 -10.56 18.88
CA GLU A 88 14.57 -10.64 17.49
C GLU A 88 14.53 -9.26 16.80
N GLU A 89 15.56 -8.98 16.00
CA GLU A 89 15.60 -7.88 15.04
C GLU A 89 16.43 -8.31 13.82
N THR A 90 15.80 -9.10 12.94
CA THR A 90 16.48 -9.71 11.79
C THR A 90 16.14 -8.98 10.51
N LEU A 91 17.14 -8.49 9.78
CA LEU A 91 16.96 -7.91 8.45
C LEU A 91 16.43 -8.98 7.48
N ILE A 92 15.48 -8.62 6.64
CA ILE A 92 14.95 -9.49 5.58
C ILE A 92 15.71 -9.15 4.28
N PRO A 93 16.66 -9.97 3.81
CA PRO A 93 17.57 -9.56 2.72
C PRO A 93 16.85 -9.27 1.39
N SER A 94 15.78 -10.00 1.09
CA SER A 94 14.99 -9.81 -0.14
C SER A 94 14.05 -8.61 -0.09
N LEU A 95 13.87 -8.00 1.08
CA LEU A 95 12.95 -6.87 1.30
C LEU A 95 13.71 -5.69 1.93
N PRO A 96 14.32 -4.82 1.10
CA PRO A 96 15.26 -3.79 1.54
C PRO A 96 14.77 -2.96 2.75
N GLY A 97 15.61 -2.83 3.77
CA GLY A 97 15.32 -2.02 4.97
C GLY A 97 14.21 -2.57 5.88
N GLN A 98 13.58 -3.70 5.56
CA GLN A 98 12.55 -4.31 6.39
C GLN A 98 13.14 -5.40 7.31
N TYR A 99 12.56 -5.53 8.50
CA TYR A 99 13.01 -6.46 9.52
C TYR A 99 11.85 -7.26 10.05
N ARG A 100 12.14 -8.50 10.46
CA ARG A 100 11.32 -9.26 11.39
C ARG A 100 11.72 -8.87 12.81
N ARG A 101 10.72 -8.55 13.65
CA ARG A 101 10.94 -7.99 14.98
C ARG A 101 10.16 -8.70 16.06
N GLY A 102 10.80 -8.87 17.20
CA GLY A 102 10.19 -9.26 18.46
C GLY A 102 9.41 -8.13 19.12
N LEU A 103 8.53 -8.49 20.06
CA LEU A 103 7.68 -7.53 20.78
C LEU A 103 8.48 -6.43 21.49
N ASN A 104 9.64 -6.75 22.06
CA ASN A 104 10.44 -5.77 22.83
C ASN A 104 11.09 -4.72 21.92
N LYS A 105 11.20 -4.98 20.61
CA LYS A 105 11.74 -4.05 19.61
C LYS A 105 10.68 -3.13 19.00
N LEU A 106 9.40 -3.48 19.08
CA LEU A 106 8.33 -2.75 18.36
C LEU A 106 8.12 -1.32 18.84
N VAL A 107 8.01 -1.11 20.15
CA VAL A 107 7.73 0.24 20.68
C VAL A 107 8.90 1.20 20.43
N PRO A 108 10.17 0.83 20.71
CA PRO A 108 11.32 1.66 20.33
C PRO A 108 11.34 1.99 18.84
N PHE A 109 11.08 1.01 17.97
CA PHE A 109 11.09 1.18 16.52
C PHE A 109 9.97 2.11 16.01
N LEU A 110 8.74 1.94 16.51
CA LEU A 110 7.59 2.71 16.03
C LEU A 110 7.49 4.11 16.61
N ARG A 111 8.04 4.36 17.80
CA ARG A 111 8.00 5.68 18.46
C ARG A 111 8.42 6.85 17.55
N PRO A 112 9.59 6.80 16.85
CA PRO A 112 9.96 7.87 15.92
C PRO A 112 9.01 7.98 14.72
N LEU A 113 8.48 6.85 14.20
CA LEU A 113 7.56 6.88 13.07
C LEU A 113 6.20 7.50 13.43
N VAL A 114 5.68 7.18 14.62
CA VAL A 114 4.46 7.80 15.18
C VAL A 114 4.67 9.31 15.37
N ALA A 115 5.83 9.74 15.88
CA ALA A 115 6.17 11.16 15.99
C ALA A 115 6.22 11.88 14.63
N LYS A 116 6.61 11.17 13.55
CA LYS A 116 6.58 11.67 12.17
C LYS A 116 5.20 11.63 11.50
N GLY A 117 4.18 11.12 12.20
CA GLY A 117 2.79 11.11 11.73
C GLY A 117 2.29 9.75 11.24
N LEU A 118 2.96 8.63 11.54
CA LEU A 118 2.44 7.29 11.25
C LEU A 118 1.09 7.10 11.95
N ARG A 119 0.04 6.79 11.17
CA ARG A 119 -1.33 6.61 11.70
C ARG A 119 -1.79 5.16 11.71
N SER A 120 -1.19 4.27 10.92
CA SER A 120 -1.64 2.89 10.84
C SER A 120 -0.51 1.89 10.54
N VAL A 121 -0.65 0.70 11.13
CA VAL A 121 0.21 -0.46 10.87
C VAL A 121 -0.64 -1.67 10.48
N MET A 122 -0.04 -2.59 9.73
CA MET A 122 -0.61 -3.91 9.41
C MET A 122 0.31 -5.00 9.94
N LEU A 123 -0.19 -5.79 10.89
CA LEU A 123 0.59 -6.83 11.55
C LEU A 123 0.53 -8.15 10.78
N PHE A 124 1.69 -8.76 10.59
CA PHE A 124 1.88 -10.12 10.08
C PHE A 124 2.65 -10.93 11.12
N GLY A 125 2.06 -12.01 11.63
CA GLY A 125 2.76 -12.90 12.55
C GLY A 125 3.69 -13.85 11.80
N VAL A 126 4.88 -14.07 12.34
CA VAL A 126 5.92 -14.93 11.79
C VAL A 126 6.47 -15.80 12.91
N PRO A 127 5.70 -16.79 13.39
CA PRO A 127 6.18 -17.66 14.45
C PRO A 127 7.34 -18.52 13.93
N LEU A 128 8.44 -18.56 14.68
CA LEU A 128 9.65 -19.30 14.33
C LEU A 128 9.82 -20.58 15.15
N ALA A 129 9.11 -20.71 16.27
CA ALA A 129 9.15 -21.92 17.07
C ALA A 129 8.77 -23.15 16.21
N PRO A 130 9.55 -24.24 16.23
CA PRO A 130 9.31 -25.41 15.39
C PRO A 130 7.91 -26.04 15.53
N SER A 131 7.32 -25.92 16.73
CA SER A 131 5.99 -26.45 17.05
C SER A 131 4.85 -25.49 16.73
N ALA A 132 5.12 -24.28 16.23
CA ALA A 132 4.09 -23.27 16.00
C ALA A 132 3.27 -23.50 14.72
N LYS A 133 3.67 -24.45 13.86
CA LYS A 133 2.97 -24.75 12.62
C LYS A 133 2.36 -26.15 12.62
N ASP A 134 1.07 -26.23 12.33
CA ASP A 134 0.33 -27.48 12.20
C ASP A 134 -0.62 -27.44 10.98
N ALA A 135 -1.42 -28.48 10.76
CA ALA A 135 -2.32 -28.53 9.59
C ALA A 135 -3.52 -27.57 9.69
N LEU A 136 -3.82 -27.04 10.88
CA LEU A 136 -5.02 -26.24 11.15
C LEU A 136 -4.69 -24.75 11.37
N GLY A 137 -3.41 -24.40 11.44
CA GLY A 137 -2.96 -23.06 11.80
C GLY A 137 -3.35 -22.71 13.23
N THR A 138 -3.22 -23.64 14.19
CA THR A 138 -3.67 -23.43 15.59
C THR A 138 -3.03 -22.18 16.22
N ALA A 139 -1.76 -21.89 15.92
CA ALA A 139 -1.07 -20.73 16.48
C ALA A 139 -1.54 -19.37 15.91
N ALA A 140 -2.41 -19.35 14.90
CA ALA A 140 -2.86 -18.11 14.26
C ALA A 140 -3.52 -17.14 15.25
N ASP A 141 -4.27 -17.66 16.21
CA ASP A 141 -4.98 -16.90 17.24
C ASP A 141 -4.54 -17.25 18.66
N ASP A 142 -3.32 -17.78 18.82
CA ASP A 142 -2.75 -18.00 20.13
C ASP A 142 -2.75 -16.68 20.94
N PRO A 143 -3.40 -16.62 22.12
CA PRO A 143 -3.40 -15.43 22.96
C PRO A 143 -2.01 -14.98 23.42
N GLN A 144 -1.00 -15.85 23.34
CA GLN A 144 0.42 -15.57 23.59
C GLN A 144 1.24 -15.41 22.29
N GLY A 145 0.59 -15.57 21.14
CA GLY A 145 1.20 -15.44 19.83
C GLY A 145 1.62 -14.00 19.48
N PRO A 146 2.49 -13.84 18.47
CA PRO A 146 3.11 -12.57 18.13
C PRO A 146 2.10 -11.47 17.77
N VAL A 147 1.03 -11.80 17.03
CA VAL A 147 0.04 -10.82 16.58
C VAL A 147 -0.77 -10.28 17.76
N ILE A 148 -1.34 -11.15 18.60
CA ILE A 148 -2.15 -10.73 19.76
C ILE A 148 -1.28 -9.99 20.79
N GLY A 149 -0.05 -10.46 21.02
CA GLY A 149 0.93 -9.74 21.84
C GLY A 149 1.20 -8.33 21.32
N ALA A 150 1.42 -8.19 20.01
CA ALA A 150 1.64 -6.88 19.37
C ALA A 150 0.40 -5.99 19.43
N ILE A 151 -0.80 -6.50 19.20
CA ILE A 151 -2.05 -5.71 19.34
C ILE A 151 -2.10 -5.09 20.74
N ARG A 152 -2.01 -5.91 21.80
CA ARG A 152 -2.12 -5.46 23.20
C ARG A 152 -1.03 -4.44 23.53
N LEU A 153 0.21 -4.72 23.12
CA LEU A 153 1.35 -3.82 23.34
C LEU A 153 1.14 -2.47 22.66
N LEU A 154 0.71 -2.45 21.41
CA LEU A 154 0.53 -1.22 20.62
C LEU A 154 -0.71 -0.43 21.06
N ARG A 155 -1.81 -1.10 21.45
CA ARG A 155 -2.97 -0.43 22.06
C ARG A 155 -2.59 0.34 23.33
N LYS A 156 -1.75 -0.25 24.17
CA LYS A 156 -1.22 0.40 25.39
C LYS A 156 -0.25 1.53 25.07
N SER A 157 0.68 1.30 24.13
CA SER A 157 1.81 2.22 23.91
C SER A 157 1.48 3.38 22.98
N PHE A 158 0.55 3.19 22.04
CA PHE A 158 0.15 4.16 21.04
C PHE A 158 -1.38 4.16 20.85
N PRO A 159 -2.16 4.72 21.79
CA PRO A 159 -3.62 4.64 21.76
C PRO A 159 -4.28 5.19 20.49
N GLY A 160 -3.63 6.15 19.81
CA GLY A 160 -4.09 6.75 18.55
C GLY A 160 -3.60 6.06 17.27
N LEU A 161 -2.82 4.98 17.37
CA LEU A 161 -2.36 4.19 16.23
C LEU A 161 -3.47 3.21 15.80
N PHE A 162 -3.84 3.26 14.52
CA PHE A 162 -4.81 2.34 13.94
C PHE A 162 -4.15 1.00 13.59
N ILE A 163 -4.59 -0.06 14.25
CA ILE A 163 -3.98 -1.39 14.17
C ILE A 163 -4.84 -2.26 13.26
N ALA A 164 -4.32 -2.55 12.07
CA ALA A 164 -4.82 -3.58 11.18
C ALA A 164 -4.04 -4.88 11.36
N THR A 165 -4.70 -6.01 11.14
CA THR A 165 -4.09 -7.34 11.20
C THR A 165 -4.42 -8.12 9.94
N ASP A 166 -3.42 -8.78 9.35
CA ASP A 166 -3.69 -9.78 8.31
C ASP A 166 -4.38 -10.98 8.94
N VAL A 167 -5.45 -11.49 8.31
CA VAL A 167 -6.11 -12.73 8.74
C VAL A 167 -5.91 -13.78 7.66
N CYS A 168 -5.08 -14.77 7.95
CA CYS A 168 -4.73 -15.88 7.07
C CYS A 168 -4.11 -17.02 7.87
N LEU A 169 -4.00 -18.20 7.29
CA LEU A 169 -3.35 -19.36 7.92
C LEU A 169 -1.98 -19.71 7.33
N CYS A 170 -1.49 -19.00 6.30
CA CYS A 170 -0.29 -19.44 5.59
C CYS A 170 1.00 -19.32 6.40
N GLU A 171 1.06 -18.41 7.36
CA GLU A 171 2.19 -18.27 8.28
C GLU A 171 2.19 -19.34 9.37
N TYR A 172 1.03 -19.97 9.63
CA TYR A 172 0.77 -20.86 10.76
C TYR A 172 0.55 -22.31 10.34
N THR A 173 0.39 -22.59 9.05
CA THR A 173 0.18 -23.96 8.56
C THR A 173 1.50 -24.64 8.21
N SER A 174 1.61 -25.93 8.51
CA SER A 174 2.79 -26.76 8.16
C SER A 174 2.98 -26.91 6.65
N HIS A 175 1.92 -26.73 5.87
CA HIS A 175 1.93 -26.79 4.40
C HIS A 175 1.99 -25.41 3.72
N GLY A 176 1.91 -24.29 4.46
CA GLY A 176 2.03 -22.94 3.92
C GLY A 176 0.89 -22.48 2.99
N HIS A 177 -0.27 -23.15 3.04
CA HIS A 177 -1.47 -22.75 2.30
C HIS A 177 -2.35 -21.82 3.15
N CYS A 178 -3.24 -21.08 2.49
CA CYS A 178 -4.03 -20.03 3.16
C CYS A 178 -5.26 -20.56 3.92
N GLY A 179 -5.47 -21.88 3.95
CA GLY A 179 -6.60 -22.52 4.61
C GLY A 179 -6.33 -23.99 4.89
N ILE A 180 -7.32 -24.67 5.47
CA ILE A 180 -7.31 -26.09 5.80
C ILE A 180 -7.50 -26.91 4.52
N LEU A 181 -6.73 -27.99 4.38
CA LEU A 181 -6.78 -28.86 3.20
C LEU A 181 -7.62 -30.13 3.45
N ARG A 182 -8.18 -30.69 2.37
CA ARG A 182 -8.74 -32.04 2.33
C ARG A 182 -7.61 -33.07 2.18
N GLU A 183 -7.95 -34.35 2.30
CA GLU A 183 -7.01 -35.47 2.10
C GLU A 183 -6.37 -35.45 0.70
N ASP A 184 -7.06 -34.97 -0.32
CA ASP A 184 -6.56 -34.83 -1.69
C ASP A 184 -5.66 -33.59 -1.91
N GLY A 185 -5.40 -32.81 -0.86
CA GLY A 185 -4.61 -31.58 -0.90
C GLY A 185 -5.37 -30.35 -1.41
N SER A 186 -6.65 -30.48 -1.78
CA SER A 186 -7.49 -29.34 -2.18
C SER A 186 -7.93 -28.52 -0.97
N LEU A 187 -8.25 -27.24 -1.17
CA LEU A 187 -8.69 -26.34 -0.11
C LEU A 187 -10.09 -26.74 0.41
N ASN A 188 -10.20 -27.07 1.69
CA ASN A 188 -11.48 -27.24 2.36
C ASN A 188 -12.07 -25.88 2.73
N ASN A 189 -12.83 -25.27 1.81
CA ASN A 189 -13.36 -23.93 1.97
C ASN A 189 -14.20 -23.74 3.25
N GLN A 190 -15.05 -24.71 3.61
CA GLN A 190 -15.92 -24.59 4.77
C GLN A 190 -15.12 -24.52 6.07
N LEU A 191 -14.25 -25.51 6.31
CA LEU A 191 -13.40 -25.53 7.51
C LEU A 191 -12.44 -24.32 7.53
N SER A 192 -11.93 -23.92 6.36
CA SER A 192 -11.06 -22.75 6.25
C SER A 192 -11.79 -21.47 6.68
N VAL A 193 -13.00 -21.24 6.16
CA VAL A 193 -13.82 -20.06 6.50
C VAL A 193 -14.14 -20.02 7.99
N GLU A 194 -14.53 -21.16 8.59
CA GLU A 194 -14.77 -21.26 10.02
C GLU A 194 -13.52 -20.85 10.81
N ARG A 195 -12.38 -21.48 10.52
CA ARG A 195 -11.10 -21.20 11.19
C ARG A 195 -10.62 -19.77 11.02
N ILE A 196 -10.67 -19.23 9.80
CA ILE A 196 -10.28 -17.84 9.49
C ILE A 196 -11.15 -16.85 10.25
N SER A 197 -12.44 -17.14 10.38
CA SER A 197 -13.35 -16.29 11.15
C SER A 197 -13.09 -16.36 12.66
N ASP A 198 -12.64 -17.48 13.21
CA ASP A 198 -12.16 -17.56 14.60
C ASP A 198 -10.92 -16.67 14.81
N VAL A 199 -9.95 -16.73 13.89
CA VAL A 199 -8.74 -15.91 13.96
C VAL A 199 -9.07 -14.41 13.91
N ALA A 200 -9.96 -14.01 13.00
CA ALA A 200 -10.42 -12.63 12.93
C ALA A 200 -11.07 -12.17 14.25
N MET A 201 -11.90 -13.03 14.87
CA MET A 201 -12.52 -12.72 16.15
C MET A 201 -11.49 -12.56 17.27
N ALA A 202 -10.52 -13.46 17.37
CA ALA A 202 -9.48 -13.36 18.40
C ALA A 202 -8.65 -12.08 18.27
N TYR A 203 -8.34 -11.63 17.05
CA TYR A 203 -7.65 -10.36 16.83
C TYR A 203 -8.52 -9.16 17.19
N ALA A 204 -9.81 -9.19 16.84
CA ALA A 204 -10.76 -8.15 17.20
C ALA A 204 -10.90 -8.03 18.73
N GLU A 205 -11.09 -9.15 19.44
CA GLU A 205 -11.19 -9.22 20.90
C GLU A 205 -9.89 -8.79 21.60
N ALA A 206 -8.73 -9.06 21.00
CA ALA A 206 -7.46 -8.55 21.47
C ALA A 206 -7.31 -7.02 21.34
N GLY A 207 -8.19 -6.38 20.54
CA GLY A 207 -8.25 -4.93 20.35
C GLY A 207 -7.74 -4.43 19.00
N ALA A 208 -7.67 -5.28 17.97
CA ALA A 208 -7.42 -4.81 16.61
C ALA A 208 -8.57 -3.91 16.13
N HIS A 209 -8.24 -2.78 15.51
CA HIS A 209 -9.25 -1.87 14.95
C HIS A 209 -9.73 -2.33 13.57
N CYS A 210 -8.92 -3.15 12.91
CA CYS A 210 -9.20 -3.68 11.59
C CYS A 210 -8.70 -5.12 11.48
N VAL A 211 -9.54 -5.97 10.92
CA VAL A 211 -9.17 -7.33 10.50
C VAL A 211 -9.20 -7.38 8.97
N ALA A 212 -8.11 -7.87 8.38
CA ALA A 212 -7.87 -7.82 6.95
C ALA A 212 -7.67 -9.24 6.36
N PRO A 213 -8.76 -9.98 6.08
CA PRO A 213 -8.67 -11.36 5.58
C PRO A 213 -8.06 -11.43 4.18
N SER A 214 -6.93 -12.12 4.08
CA SER A 214 -6.10 -12.19 2.86
C SER A 214 -6.11 -13.57 2.18
N ASP A 215 -6.91 -14.48 2.69
CA ASP A 215 -6.94 -15.91 2.36
C ASP A 215 -7.57 -16.26 1.00
N MET A 216 -8.49 -15.42 0.51
CA MET A 216 -9.27 -15.61 -0.73
C MET A 216 -10.27 -16.78 -0.74
N ASN A 217 -10.67 -17.34 0.42
CA ASN A 217 -11.75 -18.32 0.49
C ASN A 217 -13.11 -17.68 0.14
N ASP A 218 -14.01 -18.47 -0.42
CA ASP A 218 -15.34 -18.02 -0.77
C ASP A 218 -16.22 -17.90 0.47
N GLY A 219 -16.82 -16.73 0.70
CA GLY A 219 -17.76 -16.49 1.80
C GLY A 219 -17.13 -16.09 3.14
N ARG A 220 -15.79 -15.93 3.22
CA ARG A 220 -15.13 -15.60 4.50
C ARG A 220 -15.55 -14.26 5.09
N ILE A 221 -15.88 -13.27 4.25
CA ILE A 221 -16.27 -11.93 4.72
C ILE A 221 -17.60 -12.01 5.45
N ARG A 222 -18.57 -12.76 4.89
CA ARG A 222 -19.85 -13.00 5.55
C ARG A 222 -19.66 -13.67 6.90
N ALA A 223 -18.85 -14.71 6.96
CA ALA A 223 -18.61 -15.43 8.22
C ALA A 223 -17.98 -14.54 9.29
N ILE A 224 -16.95 -13.76 8.93
CA ILE A 224 -16.31 -12.81 9.85
C ILE A 224 -17.31 -11.74 10.30
N LYS A 225 -18.05 -11.11 9.37
CA LYS A 225 -19.00 -10.04 9.71
C LYS A 225 -20.11 -10.55 10.62
N LEU A 226 -20.62 -11.76 10.40
CA LEU A 226 -21.63 -12.37 11.28
C LEU A 226 -21.09 -12.60 12.69
N LYS A 227 -19.89 -13.16 12.86
CA LYS A 227 -19.29 -13.33 14.19
C LYS A 227 -19.07 -11.99 14.91
N LEU A 228 -18.61 -10.96 14.18
CA LEU A 228 -18.47 -9.61 14.75
C LEU A 228 -19.81 -9.03 15.21
N ILE A 229 -20.90 -9.30 14.48
CA ILE A 229 -22.27 -8.87 14.84
C ILE A 229 -22.75 -9.64 16.07
N GLU A 230 -22.60 -10.96 16.09
CA GLU A 230 -23.01 -11.84 17.19
C GLU A 230 -22.29 -11.50 18.50
N ALA A 231 -20.99 -11.17 18.42
CA ALA A 231 -20.20 -10.69 19.56
C ALA A 231 -20.51 -9.24 19.96
N GLY A 232 -21.34 -8.52 19.19
CA GLY A 232 -21.71 -7.13 19.47
C GLY A 232 -20.62 -6.10 19.18
N ILE A 233 -19.53 -6.46 18.51
CA ILE A 233 -18.36 -5.59 18.26
C ILE A 233 -18.21 -5.12 16.81
N ALA A 234 -19.13 -5.50 15.91
CA ALA A 234 -19.11 -5.09 14.50
C ALA A 234 -19.09 -3.57 14.28
N HIS A 235 -19.55 -2.78 15.24
CA HIS A 235 -19.54 -1.32 15.19
C HIS A 235 -18.17 -0.70 15.53
N GLN A 236 -17.20 -1.51 15.98
CA GLN A 236 -15.87 -1.07 16.42
C GLN A 236 -14.74 -1.55 15.51
N VAL A 237 -15.00 -2.56 14.67
CA VAL A 237 -13.98 -3.28 13.90
C VAL A 237 -14.22 -3.09 12.40
N VAL A 238 -13.23 -2.54 11.72
CA VAL A 238 -13.22 -2.41 10.26
C VAL A 238 -12.90 -3.76 9.62
N LEU A 239 -13.70 -4.19 8.67
CA LEU A 239 -13.46 -5.39 7.87
C LEU A 239 -12.86 -5.00 6.51
N MET A 240 -11.54 -5.12 6.38
CA MET A 240 -10.79 -4.75 5.17
C MET A 240 -10.50 -5.99 4.31
N SER A 241 -11.36 -6.24 3.35
CA SER A 241 -11.23 -7.43 2.51
C SER A 241 -10.13 -7.29 1.46
N TYR A 242 -9.24 -8.29 1.36
CA TYR A 242 -8.44 -8.50 0.16
C TYR A 242 -9.31 -9.06 -0.97
N SER A 243 -10.26 -8.26 -1.46
CA SER A 243 -11.28 -8.71 -2.41
C SER A 243 -10.74 -9.12 -3.77
N ALA A 244 -9.68 -8.45 -4.24
CA ALA A 244 -9.02 -8.77 -5.49
C ALA A 244 -7.54 -9.04 -5.26
N LYS A 245 -7.23 -10.22 -4.69
CA LYS A 245 -5.87 -10.72 -4.51
C LYS A 245 -5.52 -11.73 -5.60
N PHE A 246 -4.54 -11.38 -6.42
CA PHE A 246 -4.11 -12.18 -7.56
C PHE A 246 -3.02 -13.18 -7.19
N SER A 247 -2.90 -14.25 -7.95
CA SER A 247 -1.74 -15.12 -7.98
C SER A 247 -0.66 -14.49 -8.87
N GLY A 248 0.61 -14.70 -8.55
CA GLY A 248 1.69 -14.12 -9.33
C GLY A 248 3.06 -14.22 -8.64
N CYS A 249 4.06 -13.61 -9.27
CA CYS A 249 5.46 -13.67 -8.85
C CYS A 249 5.90 -12.53 -7.90
N LEU A 250 5.05 -11.53 -7.66
CA LEU A 250 5.39 -10.34 -6.87
C LEU A 250 5.37 -10.54 -5.34
N TYR A 251 5.27 -11.79 -4.87
CA TYR A 251 5.20 -12.14 -3.45
C TYR A 251 6.48 -12.78 -2.90
N GLY A 252 7.52 -12.95 -3.72
CA GLY A 252 8.76 -13.63 -3.32
C GLY A 252 9.33 -13.10 -1.99
N PRO A 253 9.67 -11.81 -1.88
CA PRO A 253 10.27 -11.29 -0.66
C PRO A 253 9.36 -11.34 0.57
N PHE A 254 8.04 -11.25 0.40
CA PHE A 254 7.09 -11.46 1.50
C PHE A 254 7.14 -12.91 2.01
N ARG A 255 7.28 -13.90 1.14
CA ARG A 255 7.36 -15.31 1.55
C ARG A 255 8.62 -15.58 2.36
N ASP A 256 9.74 -14.95 2.01
CA ASP A 256 10.97 -15.00 2.81
C ASP A 256 10.76 -14.33 4.19
N ALA A 257 10.13 -13.16 4.20
CA ALA A 257 9.83 -12.41 5.42
C ALA A 257 8.93 -13.19 6.39
N ALA A 258 7.88 -13.82 5.87
CA ALA A 258 6.83 -14.48 6.64
C ALA A 258 7.05 -16.00 6.82
N GLY A 259 8.10 -16.57 6.21
CA GLY A 259 8.34 -18.02 6.22
C GLY A 259 7.14 -18.82 5.69
N SER A 260 6.44 -18.31 4.68
CA SER A 260 5.13 -18.81 4.23
C SER A 260 5.15 -19.37 2.81
N THR A 261 6.30 -19.87 2.34
CA THR A 261 6.38 -20.58 1.06
C THR A 261 5.55 -21.87 1.12
N PRO A 262 4.61 -22.12 0.18
CA PRO A 262 3.86 -23.38 0.16
C PRO A 262 4.79 -24.59 0.06
N SER A 263 4.53 -25.63 0.84
CA SER A 263 5.34 -26.85 0.87
C SER A 263 5.14 -27.72 -0.37
N PHE A 264 4.00 -27.56 -1.07
CA PHE A 264 3.71 -28.18 -2.36
C PHE A 264 2.72 -27.33 -3.17
N GLY A 265 2.63 -27.61 -4.46
CA GLY A 265 1.68 -26.94 -5.36
C GLY A 265 1.83 -25.43 -5.44
N ASP A 266 0.72 -24.74 -5.71
CA ASP A 266 0.65 -23.29 -5.74
C ASP A 266 -0.69 -22.78 -5.18
N ARG A 267 -0.88 -21.45 -5.18
CA ARG A 267 -2.08 -20.79 -4.63
C ARG A 267 -3.11 -20.44 -5.71
N ARG A 268 -2.96 -20.92 -6.95
CA ARG A 268 -3.76 -20.51 -8.11
C ARG A 268 -5.20 -21.03 -8.07
N CYS A 269 -5.50 -21.99 -7.19
CA CYS A 269 -6.86 -22.51 -7.02
C CYS A 269 -7.77 -21.61 -6.16
N TYR A 270 -7.25 -20.53 -5.59
CA TYR A 270 -8.04 -19.58 -4.79
C TYR A 270 -7.60 -18.11 -4.97
N GLN A 271 -6.32 -17.84 -5.18
CA GLN A 271 -5.89 -16.51 -5.64
C GLN A 271 -6.29 -16.30 -7.11
N LEU A 272 -6.73 -15.10 -7.45
CA LEU A 272 -7.25 -14.82 -8.79
C LEU A 272 -6.16 -15.01 -9.86
N PRO A 273 -6.48 -15.56 -11.05
CA PRO A 273 -5.53 -15.60 -12.15
C PRO A 273 -5.26 -14.17 -12.66
N PRO A 274 -4.03 -13.81 -13.11
CA PRO A 274 -3.70 -12.45 -13.56
C PRO A 274 -4.63 -11.88 -14.63
N GLY A 275 -5.06 -12.70 -15.60
CA GLY A 275 -6.03 -12.29 -16.64
C GLY A 275 -7.49 -12.23 -16.16
N GLY A 276 -7.76 -12.47 -14.88
CA GLY A 276 -9.08 -12.72 -14.30
C GLY A 276 -9.89 -11.48 -13.92
N ARG A 277 -9.93 -10.42 -14.75
CA ARG A 277 -10.66 -9.17 -14.44
C ARG A 277 -12.13 -9.40 -14.06
N GLY A 278 -12.84 -10.27 -14.79
CA GLY A 278 -14.22 -10.61 -14.49
C GLY A 278 -14.43 -11.28 -13.13
N LEU A 279 -13.48 -12.12 -12.69
CA LEU A 279 -13.50 -12.73 -11.35
C LEU A 279 -13.22 -11.68 -10.26
N ALA A 280 -12.26 -10.78 -10.49
CA ALA A 280 -11.98 -9.69 -9.56
C ALA A 280 -13.22 -8.82 -9.31
N ARG A 281 -13.91 -8.40 -10.38
CA ARG A 281 -15.17 -7.63 -10.27
C ARG A 281 -16.23 -8.38 -9.48
N ARG A 282 -16.44 -9.67 -9.75
CA ARG A 282 -17.40 -10.52 -9.01
C ARG A 282 -17.03 -10.67 -7.54
N ALA A 283 -15.75 -10.85 -7.22
CA ALA A 283 -15.25 -10.99 -5.86
C ALA A 283 -15.41 -9.70 -5.05
N MET A 284 -15.14 -8.54 -5.66
CA MET A 284 -15.39 -7.23 -5.03
C MET A 284 -16.88 -7.03 -4.74
N ILE A 285 -17.76 -7.27 -5.73
CA ILE A 285 -19.22 -7.18 -5.53
C ILE A 285 -19.69 -8.12 -4.42
N ARG A 286 -19.17 -9.36 -4.38
CA ARG A 286 -19.46 -10.32 -3.33
C ARG A 286 -19.09 -9.76 -1.96
N ASP A 287 -17.82 -9.39 -1.78
CA ASP A 287 -17.31 -8.99 -0.47
C ASP A 287 -18.00 -7.72 0.06
N ILE A 288 -18.36 -6.79 -0.81
CA ILE A 288 -19.21 -5.63 -0.45
C ILE A 288 -20.56 -6.10 0.09
N LYS A 289 -21.24 -7.00 -0.62
CA LYS A 289 -22.54 -7.55 -0.18
C LYS A 289 -22.43 -8.37 1.11
N GLU A 290 -21.26 -8.95 1.38
CA GLU A 290 -20.97 -9.70 2.59
C GLU A 290 -20.58 -8.83 3.79
N GLY A 291 -20.45 -7.50 3.60
CA GLY A 291 -20.26 -6.54 4.68
C GLY A 291 -18.82 -6.06 4.88
N ALA A 292 -17.97 -6.15 3.86
CA ALA A 292 -16.67 -5.48 3.88
C ALA A 292 -16.85 -3.96 3.98
N ASP A 293 -16.08 -3.32 4.86
CA ASP A 293 -16.07 -1.86 5.04
C ASP A 293 -15.01 -1.21 4.12
N VAL A 294 -13.98 -1.97 3.74
CA VAL A 294 -12.94 -1.59 2.78
C VAL A 294 -12.68 -2.77 1.85
N ILE A 295 -12.54 -2.51 0.55
CA ILE A 295 -12.05 -3.50 -0.41
C ILE A 295 -10.62 -3.18 -0.84
N MET A 296 -9.80 -4.22 -1.02
CA MET A 296 -8.39 -4.08 -1.36
C MET A 296 -8.02 -4.85 -2.63
N VAL A 297 -7.18 -4.21 -3.45
CA VAL A 297 -6.50 -4.84 -4.60
C VAL A 297 -5.04 -5.14 -4.25
N LYS A 298 -4.58 -6.36 -4.58
CA LYS A 298 -3.21 -6.83 -4.33
C LYS A 298 -2.75 -7.78 -5.45
N PRO A 299 -1.60 -7.56 -6.13
CA PRO A 299 -0.66 -6.42 -6.06
C PRO A 299 -1.27 -5.08 -6.52
N ALA A 300 -0.50 -3.99 -6.49
CA ALA A 300 -1.01 -2.66 -6.82
C ALA A 300 -0.61 -2.20 -8.24
N SER A 301 0.66 -1.96 -8.49
CA SER A 301 1.17 -1.31 -9.71
C SER A 301 0.87 -2.10 -10.98
N GLN A 302 0.88 -3.43 -10.91
CA GLN A 302 0.51 -4.29 -12.05
C GLN A 302 -1.00 -4.46 -12.26
N TYR A 303 -1.83 -3.88 -11.39
CA TYR A 303 -3.29 -4.06 -11.36
C TYR A 303 -4.02 -2.72 -11.13
N LEU A 304 -3.46 -1.62 -11.64
CA LEU A 304 -4.08 -0.28 -11.54
C LEU A 304 -5.45 -0.23 -12.23
N ASP A 305 -5.65 -1.00 -13.30
CA ASP A 305 -6.95 -1.20 -13.96
C ASP A 305 -7.98 -1.84 -13.03
N ILE A 306 -7.55 -2.78 -12.18
CA ILE A 306 -8.42 -3.41 -11.18
C ILE A 306 -8.71 -2.47 -10.01
N ILE A 307 -7.78 -1.60 -9.63
CA ILE A 307 -8.04 -0.54 -8.65
C ILE A 307 -9.09 0.45 -9.19
N SER A 308 -9.03 0.77 -10.48
CA SER A 308 -10.05 1.58 -11.15
C SER A 308 -11.42 0.90 -11.15
N ASP A 309 -11.49 -0.39 -11.50
CA ASP A 309 -12.72 -1.19 -11.36
C ASP A 309 -13.25 -1.20 -9.91
N ALA A 310 -12.35 -1.33 -8.93
CA ALA A 310 -12.69 -1.33 -7.52
C ALA A 310 -13.32 0.01 -7.11
N LYS A 311 -12.78 1.13 -7.59
CA LYS A 311 -13.32 2.46 -7.31
C LYS A 311 -14.68 2.68 -7.98
N GLU A 312 -14.92 2.14 -9.16
CA GLU A 312 -16.25 2.19 -9.78
C GLU A 312 -17.28 1.36 -9.01
N ILE A 313 -16.93 0.12 -8.67
CA ILE A 313 -17.81 -0.83 -7.97
C ILE A 313 -18.09 -0.37 -6.53
N GLY A 314 -17.04 0.08 -5.83
CA GLY A 314 -17.07 0.57 -4.45
C GLY A 314 -16.98 2.09 -4.38
N LYS A 315 -17.70 2.82 -5.24
CA LYS A 315 -17.59 4.29 -5.33
C LYS A 315 -17.81 5.02 -3.99
N ASP A 316 -18.67 4.46 -3.14
CA ASP A 316 -19.09 5.02 -1.85
C ASP A 316 -18.28 4.48 -0.66
N MET A 317 -17.25 3.66 -0.91
CA MET A 317 -16.40 3.09 0.14
C MET A 317 -14.91 3.33 -0.11
N PRO A 318 -14.05 3.21 0.93
CA PRO A 318 -12.61 3.26 0.74
C PRO A 318 -12.12 2.07 -0.09
N VAL A 319 -11.17 2.36 -0.99
CA VAL A 319 -10.42 1.35 -1.73
C VAL A 319 -8.98 1.36 -1.25
N ALA A 320 -8.49 0.21 -0.81
CA ALA A 320 -7.11 0.02 -0.46
C ALA A 320 -6.32 -0.63 -1.61
N ALA A 321 -5.03 -0.32 -1.69
CA ALA A 321 -4.10 -0.99 -2.58
C ALA A 321 -2.84 -1.39 -1.82
N TYR A 322 -2.35 -2.60 -2.09
CA TYR A 322 -1.12 -3.09 -1.47
C TYR A 322 0.03 -3.03 -2.49
N HIS A 323 0.96 -2.11 -2.28
CA HIS A 323 2.25 -2.10 -2.99
C HIS A 323 3.16 -3.18 -2.40
N VAL A 324 3.16 -4.35 -3.04
CA VAL A 324 3.64 -5.58 -2.41
C VAL A 324 5.16 -5.68 -2.41
N SER A 325 5.65 -6.69 -1.69
CA SER A 325 7.06 -6.95 -1.46
C SER A 325 7.93 -6.98 -2.73
N GLY A 326 7.46 -7.63 -3.80
CA GLY A 326 8.18 -7.69 -5.07
C GLY A 326 8.14 -6.38 -5.85
N GLU A 327 7.05 -5.60 -5.76
CA GLU A 327 6.97 -4.27 -6.39
C GLU A 327 7.94 -3.30 -5.71
N TYR A 328 7.96 -3.30 -4.38
CA TYR A 328 8.92 -2.54 -3.58
C TYR A 328 10.38 -2.92 -3.87
N ALA A 329 10.70 -4.21 -3.82
CA ALA A 329 12.06 -4.69 -4.10
C ALA A 329 12.49 -4.38 -5.54
N MET A 330 11.57 -4.46 -6.51
CA MET A 330 11.83 -4.12 -7.91
C MET A 330 12.19 -2.65 -8.08
N VAL A 331 11.46 -1.74 -7.42
CA VAL A 331 11.75 -0.30 -7.44
C VAL A 331 13.13 -0.02 -6.82
N HIS A 332 13.44 -0.64 -5.68
CA HIS A 332 14.76 -0.53 -5.05
C HIS A 332 15.90 -1.02 -5.95
N ALA A 333 15.73 -2.19 -6.57
CA ALA A 333 16.75 -2.78 -7.44
C ALA A 333 17.01 -1.90 -8.68
N ALA A 334 15.95 -1.39 -9.32
CA ALA A 334 16.09 -0.52 -10.48
C ALA A 334 16.71 0.85 -10.12
N ALA A 335 16.38 1.42 -8.96
CA ALA A 335 17.03 2.63 -8.48
C ALA A 335 18.53 2.42 -8.17
N GLN A 336 18.88 1.29 -7.54
CA GLN A 336 20.28 0.91 -7.29
C GLN A 336 21.07 0.69 -8.58
N ALA A 337 20.41 0.19 -9.63
CA ALA A 337 21.00 0.05 -10.96
C ALA A 337 21.11 1.38 -11.73
N GLY A 338 20.65 2.50 -11.16
CA GLY A 338 20.72 3.82 -11.78
C GLY A 338 19.67 4.07 -12.87
N VAL A 339 18.60 3.26 -12.93
CA VAL A 339 17.51 3.44 -13.91
C VAL A 339 16.72 4.73 -13.62
N PHE A 340 16.51 5.04 -12.33
CA PHE A 340 15.80 6.23 -11.88
C PHE A 340 16.18 6.58 -10.42
N ASP A 341 15.78 7.77 -9.98
CA ASP A 341 15.84 8.16 -8.57
C ASP A 341 14.74 7.43 -7.75
N LEU A 342 15.13 6.88 -6.60
CA LEU A 342 14.24 6.08 -5.75
C LEU A 342 13.04 6.90 -5.25
N ARG A 343 13.29 8.12 -4.78
CA ARG A 343 12.24 8.99 -4.23
C ARG A 343 11.22 9.34 -5.31
N THR A 344 11.72 9.76 -6.48
CA THR A 344 10.88 10.12 -7.63
C THR A 344 9.98 8.95 -8.03
N MET A 345 10.53 7.74 -8.20
CA MET A 345 9.74 6.57 -8.58
C MET A 345 8.76 6.15 -7.49
N ALA A 346 9.12 6.25 -6.20
CA ALA A 346 8.21 5.93 -5.10
C ALA A 346 6.97 6.83 -5.11
N PHE A 347 7.15 8.15 -5.32
CA PHE A 347 6.03 9.08 -5.52
C PHE A 347 5.21 8.71 -6.74
N GLU A 348 5.84 8.48 -7.90
CA GLU A 348 5.12 8.15 -9.14
C GLU A 348 4.29 6.86 -9.04
N VAL A 349 4.82 5.81 -8.39
CA VAL A 349 4.07 4.58 -8.10
C VAL A 349 2.85 4.88 -7.24
N THR A 350 3.04 5.64 -6.16
CA THR A 350 1.99 5.88 -5.16
C THR A 350 0.91 6.83 -5.70
N GLU A 351 1.31 7.84 -6.47
CA GLU A 351 0.40 8.71 -7.22
C GLU A 351 -0.36 7.94 -8.30
N GLY A 352 0.27 6.95 -8.95
CA GLY A 352 -0.40 6.02 -9.86
C GLY A 352 -1.52 5.23 -9.17
N ILE A 353 -1.25 4.74 -7.96
CA ILE A 353 -2.24 4.04 -7.12
C ILE A 353 -3.41 4.96 -6.73
N LEU A 354 -3.12 6.19 -6.31
CA LEU A 354 -4.13 7.20 -5.97
C LEU A 354 -4.98 7.59 -7.18
N ARG A 355 -4.33 7.83 -8.33
CA ARG A 355 -4.99 8.14 -9.62
C ARG A 355 -5.92 7.01 -10.05
N ALA A 356 -5.55 5.76 -9.80
CA ALA A 356 -6.41 4.62 -10.09
C ALA A 356 -7.65 4.54 -9.17
N GLY A 357 -7.70 5.31 -8.07
CA GLY A 357 -8.88 5.47 -7.23
C GLY A 357 -8.71 5.03 -5.78
N ALA A 358 -7.55 4.46 -5.41
CA ALA A 358 -7.28 4.07 -4.03
C ALA A 358 -7.22 5.30 -3.10
N SER A 359 -7.67 5.11 -1.86
CA SER A 359 -7.60 6.10 -0.78
C SER A 359 -6.77 5.62 0.41
N ILE A 360 -6.34 4.36 0.39
CA ILE A 360 -5.51 3.72 1.41
C ILE A 360 -4.39 2.97 0.68
N VAL A 361 -3.14 3.13 1.13
CA VAL A 361 -1.98 2.48 0.52
C VAL A 361 -1.22 1.71 1.59
N VAL A 362 -1.19 0.39 1.44
CA VAL A 362 -0.32 -0.49 2.25
C VAL A 362 1.04 -0.53 1.55
N SER A 363 2.10 -0.01 2.18
CA SER A 363 3.41 0.14 1.53
C SER A 363 4.59 0.08 2.50
N TYR A 364 5.67 -0.56 2.04
CA TYR A 364 6.97 -0.59 2.73
C TYR A 364 7.74 0.74 2.62
N PHE A 365 7.38 1.63 1.69
CA PHE A 365 7.88 3.01 1.61
C PHE A 365 7.29 3.94 2.68
N THR A 366 6.45 3.43 3.60
CA THR A 366 5.79 4.28 4.60
C THR A 366 6.80 5.09 5.43
N PRO A 367 7.90 4.53 5.97
CA PRO A 367 8.91 5.31 6.67
C PRO A 367 9.48 6.45 5.83
N ASP A 368 9.77 6.21 4.55
CA ASP A 368 10.29 7.21 3.62
C ASP A 368 9.29 8.34 3.37
N PHE A 369 8.02 8.01 3.13
CA PHE A 369 6.98 9.01 2.93
C PHE A 369 6.69 9.85 4.17
N LEU A 370 6.85 9.30 5.38
CA LEU A 370 6.72 10.09 6.60
C LEU A 370 7.79 11.19 6.71
N ASP A 371 8.96 10.98 6.08
CA ASP A 371 10.03 11.97 5.98
C ASP A 371 9.87 12.89 4.77
N TRP A 372 9.43 12.36 3.63
CA TRP A 372 9.33 13.14 2.38
C TRP A 372 8.09 14.02 2.30
N LEU A 373 6.99 13.63 2.94
CA LEU A 373 5.78 14.43 3.01
C LEU A 373 5.93 15.48 4.11
N SER A 374 5.66 16.73 3.77
CA SER A 374 5.46 17.79 4.75
C SER A 374 4.28 17.45 5.67
N ASN A 375 4.30 17.95 6.91
CA ASN A 375 3.19 17.81 7.85
C ASN A 375 1.95 18.56 7.38
#